data_AF-A0A392QMA4-F1
#
_entry.id   AF-A0A392QMA4-F1
#
_cell.length_a   1.000
_cell.length_b   1.000
_cell.length_c   1.000
_cell.angle_alpha   90.00
_cell.angle_beta   90.00
_cell.angle_gamma   90.00
#
_symmetry.space_group_name_H-M   'P 1'
#
loop_
_entity.id
_entity.type
_entity.pdbx_description
1 polymer ?
#
loop_
_entity_poly.entity_id
_entity_poly.type
_entity_poly.pdbx_seq_one_letter_code
_entity_poly.pdbx_strand_id
1 'polypeptide(L)'
;STTEIAAIAGGLISTPIIGWSLYTLKTTGCGLPPGPGGSIGALEGISYLVVVGIVGWSLYTKTKTGSGLPNGPFGLLGAVEGLSYLALVAIVVVFGLQYFQQGYIPGPLPADQCFG
;
A
#
# COMPACT_ATOMS: atom_id res chain seq x y z
N SER A 1 0.82 -10.64 19.86
CA SER A 1 0.98 -9.37 20.59
C SER A 1 0.06 -8.29 20.02
N THR A 2 -0.16 -7.17 20.71
CA THR A 2 -1.01 -6.07 20.18
C THR A 2 -0.48 -5.54 18.84
N THR A 3 0.84 -5.46 18.67
CA THR A 3 1.49 -5.05 17.42
C THR A 3 1.19 -5.99 16.26
N GLU A 4 1.22 -7.31 16.48
CA GLU A 4 0.89 -8.29 15.44
C GLU A 4 -0.57 -8.17 15.00
N ILE A 5 -1.50 -8.00 15.94
CA ILE A 5 -2.93 -7.82 15.62
C ILE A 5 -3.15 -6.54 14.84
N ALA A 6 -2.50 -5.44 15.23
CA ALA A 6 -2.56 -4.17 14.52
C ALA A 6 -1.99 -4.28 13.10
N ALA A 7 -0.86 -4.97 12.93
CA ALA A 7 -0.26 -5.22 11.62
C ALA A 7 -1.16 -6.09 10.74
N ILE A 8 -1.78 -7.13 11.30
CA ILE A 8 -2.73 -7.98 10.58
C ILE A 8 -3.94 -7.16 10.11
N ALA A 9 -4.60 -6.45 11.02
CA ALA A 9 -5.77 -5.64 10.69
C ALA A 9 -5.42 -4.54 9.68
N GLY A 10 -4.32 -3.82 9.93
CA GLY A 10 -3.83 -2.76 9.05
C GLY A 10 -3.51 -3.29 7.65
N GLY A 11 -2.77 -4.38 7.53
CA GLY A 11 -2.39 -4.95 6.24
C GLY A 11 -3.59 -5.53 5.46
N LEU A 12 -4.53 -6.18 6.15
CA LEU A 12 -5.74 -6.71 5.52
C LEU A 12 -6.67 -5.61 4.99
N ILE A 13 -6.69 -4.44 5.65
CA ILE A 13 -7.45 -3.26 5.17
C ILE A 13 -6.67 -2.53 4.06
N SER A 14 -5.35 -2.36 4.23
CA SER A 14 -4.52 -1.56 3.32
C SER A 14 -4.36 -2.21 1.95
N THR A 15 -4.24 -3.54 1.89
CA THR A 15 -4.04 -4.28 0.64
C THR A 15 -5.16 -4.06 -0.38
N PRO A 16 -6.46 -4.24 -0.06
CA PRO A 16 -7.54 -3.98 -1.02
C PRO A 16 -7.67 -2.50 -1.40
N ILE A 17 -7.35 -1.58 -0.48
CA ILE A 17 -7.38 -0.13 -0.76
C ILE A 17 -6.29 0.23 -1.78
N ILE A 18 -5.07 -0.29 -1.61
CA ILE A 18 -4.00 -0.15 -2.60
C ILE A 18 -4.42 -0.80 -3.92
N GLY A 19 -5.03 -1.99 -3.89
CA GLY A 19 -5.56 -2.64 -5.10
C GLY A 19 -6.53 -1.73 -5.87
N TRP A 20 -7.49 -1.11 -5.18
CA TRP A 20 -8.43 -0.17 -5.77
C TRP A 20 -7.73 1.11 -6.28
N SER A 21 -6.80 1.67 -5.51
CA SER A 21 -5.98 2.82 -5.90
C SER A 21 -5.21 2.55 -7.19
N LEU A 22 -4.45 1.46 -7.25
CA LEU A 22 -3.64 1.10 -8.41
C LEU A 22 -4.49 0.78 -9.64
N TYR A 23 -5.65 0.13 -9.46
CA TYR A 23 -6.59 -0.11 -10.55
C TYR A 23 -7.12 1.21 -11.13
N THR A 24 -7.54 2.14 -10.26
CA THR A 24 -8.03 3.47 -10.65
C THR A 24 -6.93 4.25 -11.36
N LEU A 25 -5.71 4.24 -10.81
CA LEU A 25 -4.55 4.89 -11.40
C LEU A 25 -4.23 4.35 -12.79
N LYS A 26 -4.19 3.02 -12.94
CA LYS A 26 -3.85 2.40 -14.23
C LYS A 26 -4.90 2.67 -15.32
N THR A 27 -6.18 2.76 -14.94
CA THR A 27 -7.31 2.90 -15.86
C THR A 27 -7.65 4.34 -16.20
N THR A 28 -7.50 5.25 -15.24
CA THR A 28 -7.90 6.67 -15.39
C THR A 28 -6.72 7.63 -15.50
N GLY A 29 -5.53 7.21 -15.08
CA GLY A 29 -4.37 8.09 -14.90
C GLY A 29 -4.39 8.89 -13.59
N CYS A 30 -5.43 8.75 -12.77
CA CYS A 30 -5.61 9.46 -11.50
C CYS A 30 -5.69 8.49 -10.30
N GLY A 31 -5.26 8.97 -9.13
CA GLY A 31 -5.46 8.26 -7.86
C GLY A 31 -6.93 8.18 -7.44
N LEU A 32 -7.20 7.72 -6.22
CA LEU A 32 -8.57 7.69 -5.71
C LEU A 32 -9.11 9.12 -5.55
N PRO A 33 -10.42 9.32 -5.77
CA PRO A 33 -11.04 10.60 -5.45
C PRO A 33 -10.85 10.91 -3.97
N PRO A 34 -10.59 12.18 -3.58
CA PRO A 34 -10.27 12.54 -2.19
C PRO A 34 -11.42 12.21 -1.21
N GLY A 35 -12.66 12.16 -1.69
CA GLY A 35 -13.85 11.95 -0.86
C GLY A 35 -14.19 13.16 0.02
N PRO A 36 -15.30 13.11 0.77
CA PRO A 36 -15.68 14.20 1.67
C PRO A 36 -14.57 14.50 2.67
N GLY A 37 -14.11 15.76 2.69
CA GLY A 37 -13.03 16.21 3.57
C GLY A 37 -11.66 15.56 3.31
N GLY A 38 -11.42 14.93 2.15
CA GLY A 38 -10.14 14.26 1.86
C GLY A 38 -9.97 12.90 2.54
N SER A 39 -11.03 12.35 3.11
CA SER A 39 -10.99 11.10 3.90
C SER A 39 -10.52 9.87 3.13
N ILE A 40 -10.88 9.74 1.85
CA ILE A 40 -10.47 8.60 1.02
C ILE A 40 -9.00 8.73 0.62
N GLY A 41 -8.57 9.94 0.24
CA GLY A 41 -7.15 10.20 -0.06
C GLY A 41 -6.25 9.99 1.16
N ALA A 42 -6.71 10.39 2.36
CA ALA A 42 -5.99 10.12 3.61
C ALA A 42 -5.88 8.61 3.88
N LEU A 43 -6.97 7.87 3.68
CA LEU A 43 -7.00 6.42 3.85
C LEU A 43 -6.07 5.71 2.85
N GLU A 44 -6.04 6.15 1.60
CA GLU A 44 -5.09 5.70 0.58
C GLU A 44 -3.64 5.92 1.04
N GLY A 45 -3.29 7.15 1.45
CA GLY A 45 -1.96 7.49 1.94
C GLY A 45 -1.53 6.67 3.15
N ILE A 46 -2.41 6.50 4.14
CA ILE A 46 -2.14 5.64 5.31
C ILE A 46 -1.92 4.20 4.88
N SER A 47 -2.69 3.69 3.92
CA SER A 47 -2.55 2.32 3.42
C SER A 47 -1.16 2.08 2.80
N TYR A 48 -0.64 3.04 2.04
CA TYR A 48 0.74 2.99 1.53
C TYR A 48 1.77 2.92 2.68
N LEU A 49 1.61 3.75 3.71
CA LEU A 49 2.50 3.76 4.88
C LEU A 49 2.47 2.43 5.64
N VAL A 50 1.29 1.83 5.81
CA VAL A 50 1.14 0.52 6.47
C VAL A 50 1.87 -0.57 5.70
N VAL A 51 1.69 -0.66 4.38
CA VAL A 51 2.38 -1.65 3.55
C VAL A 51 3.90 -1.47 3.59
N VAL A 52 4.38 -0.22 3.43
CA VAL A 52 5.81 0.08 3.54
C VAL A 52 6.34 -0.25 4.95
N GLY A 53 5.57 0.03 5.99
CA GLY A 53 5.91 -0.31 7.37
C GLY A 53 6.05 -1.82 7.61
N ILE A 54 5.10 -2.62 7.10
CA ILE A 54 5.14 -4.09 7.20
C ILE A 54 6.34 -4.66 6.43
N VAL A 55 6.57 -4.21 5.20
CA VAL A 55 7.73 -4.64 4.40
C VAL A 55 9.03 -4.22 5.08
N GLY A 56 9.12 -2.99 5.58
CA GLY A 56 10.28 -2.49 6.31
C GLY A 56 10.56 -3.31 7.57
N TRP A 57 9.53 -3.66 8.34
CA TRP A 57 9.67 -4.50 9.52
C TRP A 57 10.08 -5.95 9.16
N SER A 58 9.51 -6.51 8.09
CA SER A 58 9.93 -7.79 7.53
C SER A 58 11.41 -7.81 7.16
N LEU A 59 11.86 -6.83 6.37
CA LEU A 59 13.25 -6.71 5.96
C LEU A 59 14.18 -6.54 7.15
N TYR A 60 13.83 -5.66 8.10
CA TYR A 60 14.59 -5.48 9.33
C TYR A 60 14.74 -6.80 10.09
N THR A 61 13.64 -7.51 10.31
CA THR A 61 13.65 -8.81 11.01
C THR A 61 14.50 -9.82 10.25
N LYS A 62 14.35 -9.90 8.93
CA LYS A 62 15.11 -10.78 8.05
C LYS A 62 16.62 -10.51 8.10
N THR A 63 17.03 -9.26 8.17
CA THR A 63 18.45 -8.91 8.31
C THR A 63 19.03 -9.26 9.68
N LYS A 64 18.20 -9.38 10.72
CA LYS A 64 18.63 -9.69 12.09
C LYS A 64 18.56 -11.17 12.44
N THR A 65 17.58 -11.89 11.92
CA THR A 65 17.28 -13.27 12.30
C THR A 65 17.44 -14.27 11.15
N GLY A 66 17.59 -13.79 9.91
CA GLY A 66 17.58 -14.62 8.70
C GLY A 66 16.18 -15.02 8.23
N SER A 67 15.13 -14.69 8.97
CA SER A 67 13.73 -15.07 8.68
C SER A 67 12.82 -13.84 8.63
N GLY A 68 11.72 -13.94 7.87
CA GLY A 68 10.70 -12.89 7.79
C GLY A 68 9.93 -12.67 9.10
N LEU A 69 8.75 -12.07 9.01
CA LEU A 69 7.90 -11.86 10.19
C LEU A 69 7.45 -13.22 10.76
N PRO A 70 7.21 -13.32 12.07
CA PRO A 70 6.56 -14.49 12.63
C PRO A 70 5.17 -14.65 12.00
N ASN A 71 4.73 -15.90 11.82
CA ASN A 71 3.43 -16.20 11.21
C ASN A 71 2.24 -15.57 11.96
N GLY A 72 2.41 -15.27 13.25
CA GLY A 72 1.37 -14.67 14.08
C GLY A 72 0.17 -15.61 14.30
N PRO A 73 -0.89 -15.12 14.95
CA PRO A 73 -2.09 -15.91 15.21
C PRO A 73 -2.72 -16.38 13.89
N PHE A 74 -3.03 -17.66 13.81
CA PHE A 74 -3.62 -18.32 12.62
C PHE A 74 -2.79 -18.18 11.32
N GLY A 75 -1.52 -17.79 11.39
CA GLY A 75 -0.69 -17.56 10.20
C GLY A 75 -0.96 -16.24 9.46
N LEU A 76 -1.81 -15.37 10.02
CA LEU A 76 -2.29 -14.18 9.34
C LEU A 76 -1.21 -13.11 9.15
N LEU A 77 -0.24 -13.02 10.05
CA LEU A 77 0.83 -12.02 9.92
C LEU A 77 1.77 -12.38 8.77
N GLY A 78 2.09 -13.68 8.60
CA GLY A 78 2.85 -14.16 7.45
C GLY A 78 2.09 -13.96 6.13
N ALA A 79 0.78 -14.19 6.12
CA ALA A 79 -0.05 -13.91 4.95
C ALA A 79 -0.05 -12.41 4.59
N VAL A 80 -0.18 -11.54 5.59
CA VAL A 80 -0.14 -10.09 5.43
C VAL A 80 1.24 -9.60 4.97
N GLU A 81 2.33 -10.20 5.45
CA GLU A 81 3.68 -9.95 4.94
C GLU A 81 3.76 -10.24 3.43
N GLY A 82 3.30 -11.43 3.00
CA GLY A 82 3.26 -11.80 1.58
C GLY A 82 2.41 -10.86 0.72
N LEU A 83 1.21 -10.52 1.20
CA LEU A 83 0.33 -9.55 0.54
C LEU A 83 0.97 -8.16 0.45
N SER A 84 1.71 -7.75 1.47
CA SER A 84 2.41 -6.45 1.49
C SER A 84 3.54 -6.41 0.48
N TYR A 85 4.31 -7.51 0.33
CA TYR A 85 5.31 -7.61 -0.75
C TYR A 85 4.66 -7.62 -2.14
N LEU A 86 3.55 -8.33 -2.31
CA LEU A 86 2.82 -8.35 -3.57
C LEU A 86 2.28 -6.94 -3.91
N ALA A 87 1.70 -6.25 -2.93
CA ALA A 87 1.25 -4.87 -3.07
C ALA A 87 2.42 -3.96 -3.44
N LEU A 88 3.58 -4.08 -2.77
CA LEU A 88 4.77 -3.28 -3.10
C LEU A 88 5.21 -3.48 -4.55
N VAL A 89 5.25 -4.73 -5.05
CA VAL A 89 5.57 -5.01 -6.44
C VAL A 89 4.54 -4.38 -7.38
N ALA A 90 3.24 -4.52 -7.08
CA ALA A 90 2.19 -3.90 -7.87
C ALA A 90 2.30 -2.37 -7.93
N ILE A 91 2.62 -1.73 -6.79
CA ILE A 91 2.86 -0.28 -6.71
C ILE A 91 4.01 0.11 -7.63
N VAL A 92 5.16 -0.56 -7.52
CA VAL A 92 6.34 -0.27 -8.35
C VAL A 92 6.02 -0.42 -9.83
N VAL A 93 5.30 -1.48 -10.21
CA VAL A 93 4.91 -1.74 -11.61
C VAL A 93 3.95 -0.66 -12.11
N VAL A 94 2.87 -0.37 -11.39
CA VAL A 94 1.85 0.59 -11.85
C VAL A 94 2.39 2.01 -11.87
N PHE A 95 3.19 2.41 -10.87
CA PHE A 95 3.84 3.72 -10.86
C PHE A 95 4.88 3.85 -11.98
N GLY A 96 5.65 2.78 -12.25
CA GLY A 96 6.55 2.73 -13.39
C GLY A 96 5.80 2.92 -14.71
N LEU A 97 4.73 2.15 -14.93
CA LEU A 97 3.90 2.27 -16.13
C LEU A 97 3.29 3.68 -16.26
N GLN A 98 2.80 4.25 -15.16
CA GLN A 98 2.25 5.60 -15.12
C GLN A 98 3.33 6.62 -15.53
N TYR A 99 4.52 6.53 -14.94
CA TYR A 99 5.63 7.42 -15.27
C TYR A 99 6.03 7.32 -16.76
N PHE A 100 6.10 6.11 -17.32
CA PHE A 100 6.44 5.93 -18.74
C PHE A 100 5.33 6.36 -19.70
N GLN A 101 4.05 6.24 -19.32
CA GLN A 101 2.92 6.54 -20.20
C GLN A 101 2.46 8.00 -20.12
N GLN A 102 2.55 8.62 -18.94
CA GLN A 102 2.01 9.95 -18.66
C GLN A 102 3.11 10.97 -18.34
N GLY A 103 4.33 10.53 -18.03
CA GLY A 103 5.47 11.40 -17.71
C GLY A 103 5.51 11.91 -16.26
N TYR A 104 4.54 11.52 -15.41
CA TYR A 104 4.49 11.90 -14.01
C TYR A 104 3.77 10.84 -13.17
N ILE A 105 3.94 10.90 -11.85
CA ILE A 105 3.16 10.12 -10.88
C ILE A 105 2.27 11.12 -10.14
N PRO A 106 0.94 10.93 -10.10
CA PRO A 106 0.05 11.86 -9.43
C PRO A 106 0.39 11.96 -7.94
N GLY A 107 0.32 13.18 -7.42
CA GLY A 107 0.55 13.44 -6.01
C GLY A 107 -0.60 12.94 -5.12
N PRO A 108 -0.40 12.95 -3.79
CA PRO A 108 -1.42 12.52 -2.82
C PRO A 108 -2.55 13.54 -2.63
N LEU A 109 -2.45 14.72 -3.24
CA LEU A 109 -3.46 15.78 -3.19
C LEU A 109 -4.09 15.96 -4.57
N PRO A 110 -5.35 16.45 -4.63
CA PRO A 110 -5.95 16.90 -5.87
C PRO A 110 -5.01 17.85 -6.62
N ALA A 111 -4.95 17.70 -7.93
CA ALA A 111 -4.14 18.52 -8.81
C ALA A 111 -4.96 18.86 -10.06
N ASP A 112 -4.54 19.86 -10.81
CA ASP A 112 -5.25 20.34 -12.01
C ASP A 112 -5.56 19.22 -13.02
N GLN A 113 -4.71 18.18 -13.08
CA GLN A 113 -4.88 17.02 -13.96
C GLN A 113 -5.87 15.98 -13.41
N CYS A 114 -6.08 15.95 -12.08
CA CYS A 114 -6.89 14.97 -11.37
C CYS A 114 -7.64 15.65 -10.22
N PHE A 115 -8.94 15.83 -10.40
CA PHE A 115 -9.88 16.39 -9.42
C PHE A 115 -9.81 17.91 -9.20
N GLY A 116 -9.04 18.64 -10.02
CA GLY A 116 -9.21 20.08 -10.25
C GLY A 116 -8.23 20.95 -9.49
#